data_AF-A0A947ABG3-F1
#
_entry.id   AF-A0A947ABG3-F1
#
_cell.length_a   1.000
_cell.length_b   1.000
_cell.length_c   1.000
_cell.angle_alpha   90.00
_cell.angle_beta   90.00
_cell.angle_gamma   90.00
#
_symmetry.space_group_name_H-M   'P 1'
#
loop_
_entity.id
_entity.type
_entity.pdbx_description
1 polymer ?
#
loop_
_entity_poly.entity_id
_entity_poly.type
_entity_poly.pdbx_seq_one_letter_code
_entity_poly.pdbx_strand_id
1 'polypeptide(L)'
;LIGDGDAIGARIQELLHMKPPSGFMDKLSMFGTLFNLKSVFPKKLSGNGECQEVIKLGDEAKLSDIPVLTTWEQDAGPFITMGQVYTKSLDGNMSNLGMYRLQVHDDHTLGMHWQIHKDSNHFYHEYKKAGKKMPVSIGIGGDPMYIWCGQAPLPIGVFELLLYGFVKGKNAQLVKSITNDIYIPKDVDYVIEGLVDVDELMVEGPFGDHTGYYTLDEPYPFMKVTAITQKKNPIFAATVVGKPPLEDKYMGHATERIFLPLLQTTAPDLIDYYMPENGVYHNLILAKIKTLYPGHAQQVMHAFWGVGQMSFVKHALFVGEDAPELTDHDAVTRHILNRIDLEDLMISRGVVDALDHSSNKFGLGGKLGIDATGNEVEVVPKEIVSDEALFSKFAEMSNEVISLQQYYTDTKTPLCLIRVEKNRSQQELFKLFEPLFNHFRVLIAVDAKNNYLDNAYMLVWRVVNNIDSNRDFYYKYDTLCIDATNKNQLDGFSRRWPDDVICTPEVIDALISRGILNIDNVFRQKYLL
;
A
#
# COMPACT_ATOMS: atom_id res chain seq x y z
N LEU A 1 14.24 12.99 0.57
CA LEU A 1 14.59 12.67 -0.84
C LEU A 1 13.62 13.32 -1.84
N ILE A 2 12.31 13.26 -1.59
CA ILE A 2 11.30 13.80 -2.50
C ILE A 2 11.14 15.33 -2.35
N GLY A 3 11.32 15.85 -1.13
CA GLY A 3 11.19 17.27 -0.81
C GLY A 3 9.96 17.51 0.06
N ASP A 4 9.46 18.74 0.05
CA ASP A 4 8.21 19.13 0.68
C ASP A 4 7.04 18.75 -0.26
N GLY A 5 6.27 17.74 0.15
CA GLY A 5 5.15 17.20 -0.63
C GLY A 5 4.02 18.21 -0.82
N ASP A 6 3.74 19.04 0.19
CA ASP A 6 2.70 20.07 0.13
C ASP A 6 3.09 21.18 -0.84
N ALA A 7 4.36 21.61 -0.81
CA ALA A 7 4.87 22.59 -1.77
C ALA A 7 4.81 22.07 -3.22
N ILE A 8 5.08 20.78 -3.45
CA ILE A 8 4.94 20.14 -4.76
C ILE A 8 3.46 20.04 -5.18
N GLY A 9 2.58 19.65 -4.26
CA GLY A 9 1.14 19.62 -4.46
C GLY A 9 0.59 21.00 -4.83
N ALA A 10 0.98 22.06 -4.11
CA ALA A 10 0.60 23.44 -4.42
C ALA A 10 1.01 23.83 -5.85
N ARG A 11 2.20 23.42 -6.32
CA ARG A 11 2.62 23.64 -7.72
C ARG A 11 1.74 22.91 -8.72
N ILE A 12 1.22 21.71 -8.40
CA ILE A 12 0.24 20.99 -9.24
C ILE A 12 -1.09 21.75 -9.26
N GLN A 13 -1.55 22.21 -8.09
CA GLN A 13 -2.78 23.00 -7.96
C GLN A 13 -2.72 24.29 -8.78
N GLU A 14 -1.59 25.01 -8.77
CA GLU A 14 -1.37 26.18 -9.60
C GLU A 14 -1.51 25.89 -11.10
N LEU A 15 -1.00 24.74 -11.56
CA LEU A 15 -1.14 24.31 -12.95
C LEU A 15 -2.59 23.96 -13.32
N LEU A 16 -3.32 23.29 -12.42
CA LEU A 16 -4.72 22.91 -12.62
C LEU A 16 -5.64 24.13 -12.71
N HIS A 17 -5.36 25.20 -11.96
CA HIS A 17 -6.16 26.43 -11.94
C HIS A 17 -5.63 27.56 -12.85
N MET A 18 -4.66 27.25 -13.71
CA MET A 18 -4.07 28.24 -14.61
C MET A 18 -5.13 28.83 -15.56
N LYS A 19 -5.36 30.15 -15.46
CA LYS A 19 -6.30 30.88 -16.31
C LYS A 19 -5.63 31.38 -17.59
N PRO A 20 -6.37 31.55 -18.70
CA PRO A 20 -5.86 32.23 -19.88
C PRO A 20 -5.36 33.64 -19.52
N PRO A 21 -4.14 34.03 -19.95
CA PRO A 21 -3.54 35.29 -19.52
C PRO A 21 -4.28 36.49 -20.13
N SER A 22 -4.62 37.47 -19.31
CA SER A 22 -5.41 38.64 -19.73
C SER A 22 -4.53 39.83 -20.14
N GLY A 23 -3.36 39.98 -19.50
CA GLY A 23 -2.40 41.06 -19.73
C GLY A 23 -1.00 40.61 -20.17
N PHE A 24 -0.11 41.58 -20.44
CA PHE A 24 1.29 41.32 -20.81
C PHE A 24 2.10 40.71 -19.65
N MET A 25 1.89 41.19 -18.42
CA MET A 25 2.56 40.62 -17.23
C MET A 25 2.08 39.19 -16.96
N ASP A 26 0.78 38.90 -17.12
CA ASP A 26 0.25 37.54 -17.00
C ASP A 26 0.88 36.61 -18.03
N LYS A 27 1.05 37.07 -19.28
CA LYS A 27 1.74 36.31 -20.34
C LYS A 27 3.20 36.03 -19.98
N LEU A 28 3.91 37.00 -19.40
CA LEU A 28 5.31 36.83 -18.96
C LEU A 28 5.41 35.82 -17.80
N SER A 29 4.51 35.91 -16.82
CA SER A 29 4.44 34.97 -15.70
C SER A 29 4.11 33.56 -16.17
N MET A 30 3.08 33.40 -17.02
CA MET A 30 2.71 32.12 -17.61
C MET A 30 3.86 31.53 -18.44
N PHE A 31 4.58 32.36 -19.20
CA PHE A 31 5.78 31.93 -19.91
C PHE A 31 6.86 31.42 -18.97
N GLY A 32 7.12 32.10 -17.85
CA GLY A 32 8.05 31.63 -16.82
C GLY A 32 7.65 30.27 -16.25
N THR A 33 6.38 30.09 -15.89
CA THR A 33 5.83 28.81 -15.40
C THR A 33 6.00 27.70 -16.43
N LEU A 34 5.63 27.95 -17.70
CA LEU A 34 5.77 26.99 -18.79
C LEU A 34 7.25 26.69 -19.12
N PHE A 35 8.13 27.69 -19.03
CA PHE A 35 9.56 27.52 -19.26
C PHE A 35 10.20 26.60 -18.21
N ASN A 36 9.77 26.73 -16.95
CA ASN A 36 10.23 25.85 -15.87
C ASN A 36 9.83 24.37 -16.12
N LEU A 37 8.75 24.12 -16.87
CA LEU A 37 8.35 22.77 -17.27
C LEU A 37 9.25 22.15 -18.35
N LYS A 38 10.19 22.91 -18.96
CA LYS A 38 11.19 22.31 -19.87
C LYS A 38 12.03 21.23 -19.19
N SER A 39 12.21 21.33 -17.88
CA SER A 39 12.94 20.35 -17.07
C SER A 39 12.21 19.01 -16.89
N VAL A 40 10.89 18.97 -17.16
CA VAL A 40 10.03 17.80 -16.99
C VAL A 40 10.41 16.68 -17.96
N PHE A 41 10.68 17.01 -19.23
CA PHE A 41 10.89 15.99 -20.26
C PHE A 41 12.26 15.31 -20.14
N PRO A 42 12.35 13.97 -20.08
CA PRO A 42 13.63 13.28 -20.05
C PRO A 42 14.49 13.59 -21.29
N LYS A 43 15.81 13.69 -21.09
CA LYS A 43 16.77 13.96 -22.16
C LYS A 43 17.49 12.67 -22.56
N LYS A 44 17.27 12.24 -23.80
CA LYS A 44 17.99 11.11 -24.40
C LYS A 44 19.39 11.55 -24.81
N LEU A 45 20.41 10.80 -24.37
CA LEU A 45 21.80 11.00 -24.71
C LEU A 45 22.22 10.01 -25.80
N SER A 46 23.20 10.40 -26.63
CA SER A 46 23.67 9.61 -27.78
C SER A 46 24.85 8.68 -27.45
N GLY A 47 25.39 8.74 -26.23
CA GLY A 47 26.53 7.93 -25.79
C GLY A 47 26.17 7.01 -24.62
N ASN A 48 27.19 6.34 -24.08
CA ASN A 48 27.01 5.42 -22.95
C ASN A 48 26.79 6.16 -21.63
N GLY A 49 26.05 5.51 -20.73
CA GLY A 49 25.82 5.98 -19.36
C GLY A 49 26.90 5.50 -18.39
N GLU A 50 26.85 6.04 -17.16
CA GLU A 50 27.64 5.51 -16.03
C GLU A 50 27.22 4.07 -15.71
N CYS A 51 25.94 3.74 -15.92
CA CYS A 51 25.40 2.40 -15.80
C CYS A 51 25.97 1.38 -16.81
N GLN A 52 26.78 1.82 -17.79
CA GLN A 52 27.31 0.99 -18.88
C GLN A 52 28.84 0.93 -18.88
N GLU A 53 29.49 1.23 -17.76
CA GLU A 53 30.96 1.15 -17.66
C GLU A 53 31.49 -0.29 -17.69
N VAL A 54 30.73 -1.24 -17.15
CA VAL A 54 30.99 -2.68 -17.22
C VAL A 54 29.80 -3.33 -17.92
N ILE A 55 30.05 -4.10 -18.97
CA ILE A 55 29.03 -4.73 -19.81
C ILE A 55 29.30 -6.23 -19.87
N LYS A 56 28.32 -7.04 -19.48
CA LYS A 56 28.31 -8.49 -19.59
C LYS A 56 27.13 -8.91 -20.46
N LEU A 57 27.35 -9.78 -21.44
CA LEU A 57 26.36 -10.20 -22.43
C LEU A 57 26.19 -11.71 -22.44
N GLY A 58 24.98 -12.18 -22.76
CA GLY A 58 24.69 -13.62 -22.91
C GLY A 58 25.08 -14.42 -21.66
N ASP A 59 25.88 -15.47 -21.84
CA ASP A 59 26.27 -16.38 -20.75
C ASP A 59 27.08 -15.70 -19.63
N GLU A 60 27.76 -14.59 -19.92
CA GLU A 60 28.50 -13.82 -18.91
C GLU A 60 27.59 -12.96 -18.03
N ALA A 61 26.35 -12.69 -18.47
CA ALA A 61 25.39 -11.85 -17.76
C ALA A 61 24.66 -12.63 -16.66
N LYS A 62 25.34 -12.89 -15.54
CA LYS A 62 24.82 -13.72 -14.45
C LYS A 62 24.19 -12.90 -13.32
N LEU A 63 22.96 -13.24 -12.96
CA LEU A 63 22.26 -12.63 -11.82
C LEU A 63 22.96 -12.89 -10.48
N SER A 64 23.71 -13.99 -10.34
CA SER A 64 24.54 -14.27 -9.15
C SER A 64 25.71 -13.28 -8.94
N ASP A 65 26.05 -12.46 -9.95
CA ASP A 65 27.03 -11.39 -9.79
C ASP A 65 26.46 -10.14 -9.08
N ILE A 66 25.13 -10.08 -8.89
CA ILE A 66 24.43 -8.99 -8.21
C ILE A 66 24.11 -9.45 -6.78
N PRO A 67 24.33 -8.63 -5.74
CA PRO A 67 24.11 -9.02 -4.34
C PRO A 67 22.62 -8.96 -3.95
N VAL A 68 21.77 -9.73 -4.65
CA VAL A 68 20.33 -9.81 -4.39
C VAL A 68 20.07 -10.47 -3.05
N LEU A 69 19.11 -9.92 -2.28
CA LEU A 69 18.81 -10.36 -0.92
C LEU A 69 17.67 -11.38 -0.91
N THR A 70 17.76 -12.35 -0.01
CA THR A 70 16.59 -13.09 0.52
C THR A 70 16.26 -12.44 1.87
N THR A 71 15.05 -11.91 2.01
CA THR A 71 14.71 -11.02 3.11
C THR A 71 14.12 -11.76 4.31
N TRP A 72 13.17 -12.65 4.07
CA TRP A 72 12.45 -13.38 5.10
C TRP A 72 12.70 -14.89 5.03
N GLU A 73 12.55 -15.57 6.16
CA GLU A 73 12.86 -17.00 6.29
C GLU A 73 12.02 -17.88 5.36
N GLN A 74 10.79 -17.47 5.04
CA GLN A 74 9.91 -18.23 4.14
C GLN A 74 9.92 -17.70 2.70
N ASP A 75 10.72 -16.69 2.37
CA ASP A 75 10.84 -16.24 0.97
C ASP A 75 11.35 -17.39 0.10
N ALA A 76 10.76 -17.57 -1.08
CA ALA A 76 11.13 -18.67 -1.98
C ALA A 76 12.54 -18.56 -2.58
N GLY A 77 13.21 -17.42 -2.42
CA GLY A 77 14.54 -17.19 -2.96
C GLY A 77 14.97 -15.73 -2.85
N PRO A 78 16.00 -15.31 -3.60
CA PRO A 78 16.40 -13.92 -3.66
C PRO A 78 15.42 -13.08 -4.48
N PHE A 79 15.11 -11.88 -3.99
CA PHE A 79 14.23 -10.93 -4.65
C PHE A 79 14.90 -9.58 -4.82
N ILE A 80 14.84 -9.03 -6.04
CA ILE A 80 15.15 -7.62 -6.27
C ILE A 80 13.92 -6.82 -5.83
N THR A 81 14.02 -6.11 -4.70
CA THR A 81 12.87 -5.39 -4.11
C THR A 81 12.70 -3.96 -4.63
N MET A 82 13.77 -3.36 -5.18
CA MET A 82 13.76 -2.00 -5.73
C MET A 82 14.03 -1.98 -7.24
N GLY A 83 13.45 -2.92 -7.98
CA GLY A 83 13.57 -3.02 -9.44
C GLY A 83 12.78 -1.92 -10.15
N GLN A 84 13.49 -0.97 -10.77
CA GLN A 84 12.91 0.04 -11.66
C GLN A 84 12.71 -0.59 -13.04
N VAL A 85 11.52 -1.09 -13.33
CA VAL A 85 11.22 -1.81 -14.58
C VAL A 85 10.76 -0.82 -15.64
N TYR A 86 11.58 -0.69 -16.68
CA TYR A 86 11.29 0.12 -17.85
C TYR A 86 10.75 -0.76 -18.97
N THR A 87 9.60 -0.34 -19.51
CA THR A 87 8.91 -1.03 -20.60
C THR A 87 8.44 -0.03 -21.66
N LYS A 88 8.03 -0.56 -22.81
CA LYS A 88 7.62 0.22 -23.98
C LYS A 88 6.39 -0.42 -24.62
N SER A 89 5.51 0.39 -25.20
CA SER A 89 4.42 -0.12 -26.04
C SER A 89 4.97 -0.80 -27.29
N LEU A 90 4.15 -1.67 -27.89
CA LEU A 90 4.54 -2.45 -29.07
C LEU A 90 4.93 -1.57 -30.28
N ASP A 91 4.26 -0.43 -30.45
CA ASP A 91 4.56 0.56 -31.49
C ASP A 91 5.74 1.49 -31.16
N GLY A 92 6.21 1.45 -29.91
CA GLY A 92 7.32 2.25 -29.43
C GLY A 92 7.00 3.72 -29.15
N ASN A 93 5.72 4.11 -29.07
CA ASN A 93 5.31 5.48 -28.81
C ASN A 93 5.18 5.81 -27.32
N MET A 94 4.93 4.81 -26.47
CA MET A 94 4.75 4.98 -25.04
C MET A 94 5.87 4.30 -24.27
N SER A 95 6.19 4.83 -23.10
CA SER A 95 7.17 4.27 -22.17
C SER A 95 6.58 4.28 -20.77
N ASN A 96 6.90 3.26 -20.00
CA ASN A 96 6.48 3.13 -18.60
C ASN A 96 7.71 2.82 -17.75
N LEU A 97 7.69 3.34 -16.53
CA LEU A 97 8.54 2.96 -15.42
C LEU A 97 7.62 2.51 -14.30
N GLY A 98 7.75 1.25 -13.87
CA GLY A 98 7.08 0.75 -12.68
C GLY A 98 8.08 0.16 -11.68
N MET A 99 7.71 0.19 -10.41
CA MET A 99 8.43 -0.53 -9.36
C MET A 99 7.82 -1.91 -9.15
N TYR A 100 8.64 -2.96 -9.25
CA TYR A 100 8.21 -4.34 -9.05
C TYR A 100 9.25 -5.13 -8.28
N ARG A 101 8.78 -6.11 -7.48
CA ARG A 101 9.64 -7.17 -6.97
C ARG A 101 9.91 -8.19 -8.06
N LEU A 102 11.13 -8.72 -8.10
CA LEU A 102 11.56 -9.63 -9.15
C LEU A 102 12.31 -10.83 -8.53
N GLN A 103 11.79 -12.03 -8.70
CA GLN A 103 12.40 -13.25 -8.15
C GLN A 103 13.56 -13.72 -9.02
N VAL A 104 14.71 -13.99 -8.41
CA VAL A 104 15.83 -14.65 -9.09
C VAL A 104 15.63 -16.16 -9.04
N HIS A 105 15.40 -16.80 -10.19
CA HIS A 105 15.26 -18.26 -10.29
C HIS A 105 16.61 -18.95 -10.52
N ASP A 106 17.42 -18.39 -11.43
CA ASP A 106 18.76 -18.84 -11.79
C ASP A 106 19.57 -17.65 -12.33
N ASP A 107 20.76 -17.90 -12.87
CA ASP A 107 21.66 -16.86 -13.40
C ASP A 107 21.06 -16.04 -14.55
N HIS A 108 20.07 -16.57 -15.28
CA HIS A 108 19.58 -15.97 -16.54
C HIS A 108 18.06 -15.84 -16.58
N THR A 109 17.37 -16.08 -15.47
CA THR A 109 15.91 -16.10 -15.41
C THR A 109 15.38 -15.33 -14.22
N LEU A 110 14.54 -14.34 -14.51
CA LEU A 110 13.98 -13.42 -13.52
C LEU A 110 12.45 -13.40 -13.59
N GLY A 111 11.77 -13.64 -12.48
CA GLY A 111 10.31 -13.57 -12.37
C GLY A 111 9.82 -12.12 -12.43
N MET A 112 8.73 -11.88 -13.15
CA MET A 112 8.15 -10.56 -13.40
C MET A 112 6.76 -10.47 -12.76
N HIS A 113 6.70 -10.08 -11.47
CA HIS A 113 5.43 -9.91 -10.75
C HIS A 113 4.72 -8.63 -11.21
N TRP A 114 4.15 -8.63 -12.41
CA TRP A 114 3.38 -7.51 -12.92
C TRP A 114 1.94 -7.56 -12.42
N GLN A 115 1.64 -6.67 -11.47
CA GLN A 115 0.28 -6.49 -10.98
C GLN A 115 -0.66 -6.01 -12.10
N ILE A 116 -1.89 -6.53 -12.10
CA ILE A 116 -2.87 -6.39 -13.19
C ILE A 116 -3.25 -4.94 -13.52
N HIS A 117 -3.15 -4.02 -12.55
CA HIS A 117 -3.58 -2.63 -12.67
C HIS A 117 -2.47 -1.66 -13.09
N LYS A 118 -1.30 -2.15 -13.50
CA LYS A 118 -0.16 -1.33 -13.91
C LYS A 118 0.03 -1.32 -15.42
N ASP A 119 0.56 -0.21 -15.97
CA ASP A 119 0.76 0.00 -17.41
C ASP A 119 1.62 -1.09 -18.08
N SER A 120 2.63 -1.65 -17.38
CA SER A 120 3.41 -2.78 -17.91
C SER A 120 2.57 -4.01 -18.23
N ASN A 121 1.48 -4.28 -17.49
CA ASN A 121 0.57 -5.39 -17.80
C ASN A 121 -0.24 -5.11 -19.09
N HIS A 122 -0.56 -3.84 -19.37
CA HIS A 122 -1.19 -3.47 -20.63
C HIS A 122 -0.28 -3.78 -21.82
N PHE A 123 0.99 -3.35 -21.75
CA PHE A 123 1.98 -3.64 -22.79
C PHE A 123 2.22 -5.16 -22.91
N TYR A 124 2.33 -5.89 -21.81
CA TYR A 124 2.43 -7.35 -21.83
C TYR A 124 1.31 -7.99 -22.66
N HIS A 125 0.06 -7.57 -22.48
CA HIS A 125 -1.07 -8.07 -23.26
C HIS A 125 -1.01 -7.65 -24.74
N GLU A 126 -0.51 -6.45 -25.07
CA GLU A 126 -0.26 -6.05 -26.47
C GLU A 126 0.74 -6.98 -27.16
N TYR A 127 1.89 -7.22 -26.51
CA TYR A 127 2.94 -8.11 -27.01
C TYR A 127 2.45 -9.56 -27.13
N LYS A 128 1.70 -10.04 -26.14
CA LYS A 128 1.05 -11.35 -26.16
C LYS A 128 0.11 -11.52 -27.34
N LYS A 129 -0.78 -10.54 -27.56
CA LYS A 129 -1.70 -10.55 -28.71
C LYS A 129 -0.96 -10.55 -30.04
N ALA A 130 0.22 -9.91 -30.10
CA ALA A 130 1.07 -9.88 -31.27
C ALA A 130 1.97 -11.13 -31.43
N GLY A 131 1.99 -12.05 -30.47
CA GLY A 131 2.88 -13.21 -30.47
C GLY A 131 4.36 -12.82 -30.47
N LYS A 132 4.72 -11.72 -29.78
CA LYS A 132 6.10 -11.21 -29.71
C LYS A 132 6.58 -11.20 -28.27
N LYS A 133 7.86 -11.56 -28.09
CA LYS A 133 8.54 -11.36 -26.81
C LYS A 133 8.64 -9.88 -26.48
N MET A 134 8.44 -9.54 -25.21
CA MET A 134 8.43 -8.16 -24.74
C MET A 134 9.83 -7.78 -24.23
N PRO A 135 10.49 -6.75 -24.78
CA PRO A 135 11.75 -6.26 -24.23
C PRO A 135 11.51 -5.55 -22.90
N VAL A 136 12.41 -5.78 -21.96
CA VAL A 136 12.37 -5.19 -20.62
C VAL A 136 13.80 -4.76 -20.23
N SER A 137 13.92 -3.61 -19.58
CA SER A 137 15.16 -3.18 -18.93
C SER A 137 14.87 -2.81 -17.48
N ILE A 138 15.67 -3.28 -16.54
CA ILE A 138 15.49 -3.07 -15.11
C ILE A 138 16.68 -2.28 -14.59
N GLY A 139 16.43 -1.11 -14.01
CA GLY A 139 17.43 -0.32 -13.29
C GLY A 139 17.39 -0.62 -11.79
N ILE A 140 18.55 -0.57 -11.14
CA ILE A 140 18.68 -0.66 -9.68
C ILE A 140 19.64 0.44 -9.23
N GLY A 141 19.27 1.18 -8.17
CA GLY A 141 20.07 2.31 -7.67
C GLY A 141 19.88 3.61 -8.48
N GLY A 142 20.91 4.45 -8.51
CA GLY A 142 20.87 5.79 -9.09
C GLY A 142 20.22 6.85 -8.19
N ASP A 143 19.72 7.95 -8.78
CA ASP A 143 18.98 8.97 -8.03
C ASP A 143 17.72 8.33 -7.39
N PRO A 144 17.56 8.34 -6.06
CA PRO A 144 16.46 7.66 -5.38
C PRO A 144 15.06 8.14 -5.79
N MET A 145 14.96 9.30 -6.45
CA MET A 145 13.71 9.80 -7.00
C MET A 145 13.11 8.86 -8.06
N TYR A 146 13.93 8.10 -8.79
CA TYR A 146 13.41 7.15 -9.79
C TYR A 146 12.55 6.06 -9.16
N ILE A 147 12.91 5.61 -7.95
CA ILE A 147 12.15 4.63 -7.17
C ILE A 147 10.74 5.18 -6.87
N TRP A 148 10.67 6.40 -6.32
CA TRP A 148 9.37 7.01 -6.03
C TRP A 148 8.55 7.28 -7.30
N CYS A 149 9.18 7.76 -8.38
CA CYS A 149 8.49 7.99 -9.65
C CYS A 149 7.81 6.71 -10.17
N GLY A 150 8.46 5.55 -10.10
CA GLY A 150 7.87 4.28 -10.55
C GLY A 150 6.75 3.73 -9.65
N GLN A 151 6.56 4.29 -8.46
CA GLN A 151 5.44 3.95 -7.58
C GLN A 151 4.25 4.92 -7.76
N ALA A 152 4.52 6.17 -8.13
CA ALA A 152 3.54 7.26 -8.12
C ALA A 152 2.29 6.96 -8.99
N PRO A 153 1.07 7.30 -8.52
CA PRO A 153 -0.19 7.01 -9.20
C PRO A 153 -0.49 7.99 -10.34
N LEU A 154 0.29 7.94 -11.42
CA LEU A 154 0.02 8.76 -12.60
C LEU A 154 -1.14 8.22 -13.46
N PRO A 155 -1.81 9.10 -14.22
CA PRO A 155 -2.75 8.67 -15.26
C PRO A 155 -2.06 7.79 -16.30
N ILE A 156 -2.81 6.82 -16.84
CA ILE A 156 -2.34 5.89 -17.88
C ILE A 156 -1.73 6.68 -19.04
N GLY A 157 -0.53 6.25 -19.44
CA GLY A 157 0.19 6.81 -20.58
C GLY A 157 0.99 8.08 -20.32
N VAL A 158 1.01 8.57 -19.08
CA VAL A 158 1.97 9.59 -18.65
C VAL A 158 3.25 8.89 -18.20
N PHE A 159 4.37 9.16 -18.88
CA PHE A 159 5.64 8.56 -18.49
C PHE A 159 6.12 9.07 -17.13
N GLU A 160 6.41 8.15 -16.21
CA GLU A 160 6.65 8.43 -14.79
C GLU A 160 7.87 9.32 -14.54
N LEU A 161 8.90 9.23 -15.39
CA LEU A 161 10.08 10.11 -15.28
C LEU A 161 9.79 11.58 -15.58
N LEU A 162 8.59 11.93 -16.06
CA LEU A 162 8.15 13.33 -16.11
C LEU A 162 8.05 13.91 -14.68
N LEU A 163 7.62 13.11 -13.69
CA LEU A 163 7.59 13.54 -12.29
C LEU A 163 8.98 13.86 -11.76
N TYR A 164 10.00 13.11 -12.16
CA TYR A 164 11.38 13.41 -11.77
C TYR A 164 11.76 14.84 -12.14
N GLY A 165 11.51 15.22 -13.40
CA GLY A 165 11.82 16.57 -13.88
C GLY A 165 10.98 17.65 -13.23
N PHE A 166 9.69 17.36 -13.00
CA PHE A 166 8.78 18.27 -12.30
C PHE A 166 9.22 18.55 -10.86
N VAL A 167 9.56 17.50 -10.11
CA VAL A 167 9.93 17.60 -8.69
C VAL A 167 11.35 18.17 -8.54
N LYS A 168 12.33 17.64 -9.28
CA LYS A 168 13.74 18.01 -9.11
C LYS A 168 14.15 19.28 -9.87
N GLY A 169 13.31 19.77 -10.79
CA GLY A 169 13.62 20.92 -11.65
C GLY A 169 14.78 20.66 -12.62
N LYS A 170 15.15 19.40 -12.85
CA LYS A 170 16.21 18.97 -13.77
C LYS A 170 15.76 17.74 -14.58
N ASN A 171 16.13 17.68 -15.85
CA ASN A 171 15.75 16.56 -16.71
C ASN A 171 16.42 15.25 -16.26
N ALA A 172 15.65 14.16 -16.20
CA ALA A 172 16.23 12.81 -16.15
C ALA A 172 17.06 12.59 -17.41
N GLN A 173 18.31 12.14 -17.25
CA GLN A 173 19.22 11.89 -18.37
C GLN A 173 19.21 10.41 -18.70
N LEU A 174 18.77 10.06 -19.90
CA LEU A 174 18.57 8.68 -20.31
C LEU A 174 19.58 8.26 -21.37
N VAL A 175 20.01 7.00 -21.31
CA VAL A 175 20.81 6.33 -22.33
C VAL A 175 20.05 5.12 -22.85
N LYS A 176 20.36 4.70 -24.06
CA LYS A 176 19.75 3.51 -24.67
C LYS A 176 20.33 2.26 -24.01
N SER A 177 19.48 1.29 -23.69
CA SER A 177 19.88 -0.07 -23.33
C SER A 177 20.77 -0.71 -24.41
N ILE A 178 21.59 -1.68 -24.04
CA ILE A 178 22.58 -2.31 -24.93
C ILE A 178 21.93 -3.26 -25.94
N THR A 179 20.97 -4.06 -25.50
CA THR A 179 20.36 -5.16 -26.26
C THR A 179 18.94 -4.88 -26.75
N ASN A 180 18.35 -3.75 -26.36
CA ASN A 180 16.99 -3.36 -26.77
C ASN A 180 16.84 -1.83 -26.93
N ASP A 181 15.67 -1.37 -27.38
CA ASP A 181 15.38 0.03 -27.71
C ASP A 181 14.82 0.87 -26.54
N ILE A 182 14.90 0.36 -25.31
CA ILE A 182 14.44 1.06 -24.11
C ILE A 182 15.50 2.08 -23.68
N TYR A 183 15.03 3.18 -23.10
CA TYR A 183 15.89 4.21 -22.53
C TYR A 183 15.76 4.20 -21.02
N ILE A 184 16.90 4.10 -20.34
CA ILE A 184 17.00 4.02 -18.88
C ILE A 184 17.84 5.20 -18.35
N PRO A 185 17.69 5.61 -17.07
CA PRO A 185 18.54 6.63 -16.51
C PRO A 185 20.02 6.24 -16.57
N LYS A 186 20.86 7.18 -16.98
CA LYS A 186 22.29 6.94 -17.22
C LYS A 186 23.08 6.59 -15.94
N ASP A 187 22.51 6.86 -14.78
CA ASP A 187 23.15 6.88 -13.48
C ASP A 187 22.62 5.80 -12.52
N VAL A 188 21.79 4.86 -13.00
CA VAL A 188 21.48 3.64 -12.23
C VAL A 188 22.75 2.81 -12.01
N ASP A 189 22.80 2.06 -10.92
CA ASP A 189 24.00 1.32 -10.51
C ASP A 189 24.13 -0.02 -11.24
N TYR A 190 23.01 -0.73 -11.39
CA TYR A 190 22.91 -1.96 -12.19
C TYR A 190 21.76 -1.83 -13.20
N VAL A 191 21.94 -2.51 -14.33
CA VAL A 191 20.93 -2.67 -15.38
C VAL A 191 20.87 -4.13 -15.75
N ILE A 192 19.66 -4.70 -15.73
CA ILE A 192 19.38 -6.04 -16.24
C ILE A 192 18.48 -5.88 -17.45
N GLU A 193 18.91 -6.40 -18.60
CA GLU A 193 18.13 -6.36 -19.83
C GLU A 193 17.71 -7.76 -20.24
N GLY A 194 16.54 -7.87 -20.86
CA GLY A 194 16.06 -9.17 -21.31
C GLY A 194 14.79 -9.12 -22.14
N LEU A 195 14.29 -10.31 -22.40
CA LEU A 195 13.05 -10.56 -23.14
C LEU A 195 12.12 -11.40 -22.26
N VAL A 196 10.89 -10.92 -22.08
CA VAL A 196 9.82 -11.68 -21.44
C VAL A 196 9.13 -12.55 -22.48
N ASP A 197 9.04 -13.84 -22.17
CA ASP A 197 8.21 -14.76 -22.93
C ASP A 197 6.75 -14.60 -22.48
N VAL A 198 5.86 -14.35 -23.43
CA VAL A 198 4.45 -14.00 -23.16
C VAL A 198 3.52 -15.21 -23.11
N ASP A 199 4.04 -16.36 -23.50
CA ASP A 199 3.30 -17.63 -23.57
C ASP A 199 3.66 -18.60 -22.46
N GLU A 200 4.74 -18.33 -21.72
CA GLU A 200 5.21 -19.17 -20.62
C GLU A 200 5.16 -18.42 -19.28
N LEU A 201 4.81 -19.14 -18.22
CA LEU A 201 4.76 -18.63 -16.85
C LEU A 201 5.59 -19.54 -15.94
N MET A 202 6.10 -18.97 -14.86
CA MET A 202 6.76 -19.70 -13.77
C MET A 202 6.15 -19.29 -12.43
N VAL A 203 6.22 -20.20 -11.46
CA VAL A 203 5.73 -19.93 -10.11
C VAL A 203 6.69 -18.95 -9.43
N GLU A 204 6.16 -17.81 -8.99
CA GLU A 204 6.84 -16.86 -8.09
C GLU A 204 6.33 -17.05 -6.67
N GLY A 205 7.19 -16.77 -5.69
CA GLY A 205 6.81 -16.74 -4.28
C GLY A 205 6.84 -18.10 -3.57
N PRO A 206 6.50 -18.14 -2.26
CA PRO A 206 6.00 -17.02 -1.48
C PRO A 206 7.02 -15.91 -1.22
N PHE A 207 6.52 -14.71 -0.87
CA PHE A 207 7.32 -13.52 -0.58
C PHE A 207 6.68 -12.69 0.52
N GLY A 208 7.44 -12.30 1.55
CA GLY A 208 6.95 -11.43 2.60
C GLY A 208 6.71 -10.00 2.10
N ASP A 209 5.46 -9.55 2.05
CA ASP A 209 5.06 -8.32 1.35
C ASP A 209 4.73 -7.16 2.30
N HIS A 210 4.59 -5.95 1.74
CA HIS A 210 4.28 -4.70 2.44
C HIS A 210 2.93 -4.69 3.17
N THR A 211 2.04 -5.63 2.88
CA THR A 211 0.81 -5.83 3.65
C THR A 211 1.10 -6.41 5.04
N GLY A 212 2.31 -6.91 5.28
CA GLY A 212 2.70 -7.62 6.50
C GLY A 212 2.37 -9.12 6.47
N TYR A 213 1.97 -9.64 5.31
CA TYR A 213 1.68 -11.07 5.07
C TYR A 213 2.53 -11.61 3.92
N TYR A 214 2.76 -12.91 3.92
CA TYR A 214 3.37 -13.58 2.76
C TYR A 214 2.38 -13.58 1.60
N THR A 215 2.78 -13.03 0.46
CA THR A 215 2.09 -13.34 -0.80
C THR A 215 2.31 -14.81 -1.11
N LEU A 216 1.25 -15.50 -1.49
CA LEU A 216 1.29 -16.91 -1.84
C LEU A 216 1.96 -17.14 -3.20
N ASP A 217 2.34 -18.39 -3.43
CA ASP A 217 2.94 -18.80 -4.70
C ASP A 217 1.92 -18.75 -5.86
N GLU A 218 2.25 -18.03 -6.93
CA GLU A 218 1.38 -17.83 -8.09
C GLU A 218 2.18 -17.79 -9.41
N PRO A 219 1.57 -18.16 -10.56
CA PRO A 219 2.26 -18.15 -11.84
C PRO A 219 2.36 -16.74 -12.44
N TYR A 220 3.59 -16.29 -12.71
CA TYR A 220 3.90 -15.00 -13.35
C TYR A 220 4.77 -15.16 -14.60
N PRO A 221 4.78 -14.14 -15.49
CA PRO A 221 5.74 -14.09 -16.59
C PRO A 221 7.17 -14.06 -16.06
N PHE A 222 8.11 -14.47 -16.90
CA PHE A 222 9.53 -14.37 -16.59
C PHE A 222 10.30 -13.75 -17.74
N MET A 223 11.41 -13.12 -17.39
CA MET A 223 12.35 -12.54 -18.31
C MET A 223 13.57 -13.45 -18.43
N LYS A 224 14.00 -13.71 -19.67
CA LYS A 224 15.33 -14.26 -19.96
C LYS A 224 16.32 -13.12 -20.11
N VAL A 225 17.37 -13.13 -19.29
CA VAL A 225 18.41 -12.10 -19.26
C VAL A 225 19.28 -12.20 -20.50
N THR A 226 19.53 -11.06 -21.15
CA THR A 226 20.39 -10.92 -22.32
C THR A 226 21.65 -10.11 -22.04
N ALA A 227 21.58 -9.18 -21.09
CA ALA A 227 22.71 -8.37 -20.66
C ALA A 227 22.57 -7.93 -19.21
N ILE A 228 23.72 -7.78 -18.55
CA ILE A 228 23.84 -7.05 -17.28
C ILE A 228 24.92 -5.99 -17.47
N THR A 229 24.56 -4.74 -17.20
CA THR A 229 25.51 -3.61 -17.21
C THR A 229 25.51 -2.90 -15.87
N GLN A 230 26.64 -2.31 -15.50
CA GLN A 230 26.77 -1.64 -14.22
C GLN A 230 27.83 -0.54 -14.24
N LYS A 231 27.80 0.31 -13.20
CA LYS A 231 28.93 1.19 -12.84
C LYS A 231 30.14 0.35 -12.41
N LYS A 232 31.32 0.97 -12.38
CA LYS A 232 32.53 0.31 -11.82
C LYS A 232 32.41 0.01 -10.32
N ASN A 233 31.75 0.88 -9.56
CA ASN A 233 31.52 0.73 -8.11
C ASN A 233 30.03 0.87 -7.82
N PRO A 234 29.22 -0.14 -8.16
CA PRO A 234 27.76 -0.02 -8.10
C PRO A 234 27.24 -0.23 -6.68
N ILE A 235 26.20 0.52 -6.31
CA ILE A 235 25.46 0.37 -5.06
C ILE A 235 24.16 -0.40 -5.34
N PHE A 236 23.93 -1.50 -4.62
CA PHE A 236 22.67 -2.24 -4.72
C PHE A 236 21.63 -1.64 -3.78
N ALA A 237 20.62 -0.97 -4.34
CA ALA A 237 19.49 -0.47 -3.57
C ALA A 237 18.50 -1.60 -3.31
N ALA A 238 18.14 -1.80 -2.04
CA ALA A 238 17.14 -2.77 -1.60
C ALA A 238 16.32 -2.19 -0.45
N THR A 239 15.12 -2.72 -0.27
CA THR A 239 14.28 -2.54 0.92
C THR A 239 13.88 -3.91 1.46
N VAL A 240 13.53 -3.95 2.75
CA VAL A 240 12.86 -5.07 3.39
C VAL A 240 11.40 -4.64 3.60
N VAL A 241 10.46 -5.29 2.91
CA VAL A 241 9.01 -5.03 3.05
C VAL A 241 8.38 -6.04 4.00
N GLY A 242 7.29 -5.70 4.68
CA GLY A 242 6.73 -6.50 5.75
C GLY A 242 5.74 -5.71 6.60
N LYS A 243 5.66 -6.04 7.90
CA LYS A 243 4.79 -5.33 8.85
C LYS A 243 5.26 -3.87 9.04
N PRO A 244 4.33 -2.90 9.11
CA PRO A 244 4.67 -1.49 9.29
C PRO A 244 5.24 -1.21 10.70
N PRO A 245 6.03 -0.13 10.87
CA PRO A 245 6.43 0.85 9.86
C PRO A 245 7.71 0.43 9.11
N LEU A 246 7.76 0.71 7.81
CA LEU A 246 8.94 0.51 6.96
C LEU A 246 9.22 1.78 6.13
N GLU A 247 10.28 1.78 5.32
CA GLU A 247 10.71 2.98 4.59
C GLU A 247 9.67 3.51 3.59
N ASP A 248 8.78 2.62 3.14
CA ASP A 248 7.64 2.93 2.27
C ASP A 248 6.68 3.95 2.89
N LYS A 249 6.64 4.08 4.22
CA LYS A 249 5.87 5.12 4.93
C LYS A 249 6.15 6.52 4.38
N TYR A 250 7.42 6.83 4.15
CA TYR A 250 7.84 8.15 3.68
C TYR A 250 7.48 8.37 2.20
N MET A 251 7.46 7.29 1.40
CA MET A 251 7.05 7.35 0.00
C MET A 251 5.53 7.49 -0.12
N GLY A 252 4.78 6.75 0.70
CA GLY A 252 3.32 6.84 0.81
C GLY A 252 2.86 8.24 1.23
N HIS A 253 3.50 8.82 2.26
CA HIS A 253 3.18 10.18 2.68
C HIS A 253 3.48 11.24 1.61
N ALA A 254 4.59 11.10 0.87
CA ALA A 254 4.86 12.02 -0.24
C ALA A 254 3.83 11.90 -1.35
N THR A 255 3.44 10.68 -1.72
CA THR A 255 2.35 10.43 -2.67
C THR A 255 1.04 11.04 -2.19
N GLU A 256 0.73 10.89 -0.90
CA GLU A 256 -0.48 11.43 -0.30
C GLU A 256 -0.61 12.94 -0.53
N ARG A 257 0.42 13.70 -0.13
CA ARG A 257 0.46 15.16 -0.21
C ARG A 257 0.50 15.66 -1.66
N ILE A 258 1.35 15.07 -2.49
CA ILE A 258 1.56 15.50 -3.89
C ILE A 258 0.29 15.35 -4.72
N PHE A 259 -0.48 14.28 -4.49
CA PHE A 259 -1.66 13.97 -5.30
C PHE A 259 -2.98 14.47 -4.71
N LEU A 260 -2.99 15.04 -3.50
CA LEU A 260 -4.20 15.64 -2.90
C LEU A 260 -4.92 16.61 -3.85
N PRO A 261 -4.26 17.57 -4.53
CA PRO A 261 -4.94 18.50 -5.43
C PRO A 261 -5.59 17.82 -6.64
N LEU A 262 -5.02 16.72 -7.12
CA LEU A 262 -5.61 15.93 -8.20
C LEU A 262 -6.84 15.18 -7.71
N LEU A 263 -6.78 14.59 -6.51
CA LEU A 263 -7.93 13.93 -5.89
C LEU A 263 -9.09 14.92 -5.65
N GLN A 264 -8.79 16.14 -5.23
CA GLN A 264 -9.78 17.22 -5.06
C GLN A 264 -10.51 17.58 -6.37
N THR A 265 -9.97 17.29 -7.56
CA THR A 265 -10.74 17.46 -8.80
C THR A 265 -11.90 16.48 -8.95
N THR A 266 -11.80 15.32 -8.30
CA THR A 266 -12.83 14.27 -8.29
C THR A 266 -13.69 14.33 -7.02
N ALA A 267 -13.13 14.82 -5.91
CA ALA A 267 -13.80 15.08 -4.65
C ALA A 267 -13.61 16.55 -4.19
N PRO A 268 -14.37 17.51 -4.76
CA PRO A 268 -14.13 18.95 -4.59
C PRO A 268 -14.15 19.47 -3.15
N ASP A 269 -14.95 18.86 -2.28
CA ASP A 269 -15.09 19.27 -0.88
C ASP A 269 -14.21 18.46 0.08
N LEU A 270 -13.27 17.67 -0.45
CA LEU A 270 -12.21 17.04 0.33
C LEU A 270 -11.21 18.11 0.81
N ILE A 271 -11.13 18.30 2.11
CA ILE A 271 -10.17 19.22 2.74
C ILE A 271 -8.80 18.54 2.84
N ASP A 272 -8.78 17.32 3.37
CA ASP A 272 -7.57 16.54 3.58
C ASP A 272 -7.89 15.04 3.65
N TYR A 273 -6.89 14.19 3.48
CA TYR A 273 -6.98 12.75 3.72
C TYR A 273 -5.69 12.21 4.31
N TYR A 274 -5.76 11.13 5.07
CA TYR A 274 -4.60 10.50 5.69
C TYR A 274 -4.64 9.00 5.49
N MET A 275 -3.51 8.46 5.04
CA MET A 275 -3.24 7.05 4.76
C MET A 275 -2.23 6.53 5.78
N PRO A 276 -2.67 6.10 6.98
CA PRO A 276 -1.76 5.55 7.99
C PRO A 276 -0.98 4.35 7.45
N GLU A 277 0.31 4.25 7.78
CA GLU A 277 1.13 3.12 7.34
C GLU A 277 0.70 1.81 8.00
N ASN A 278 0.25 1.86 9.26
CA ASN A 278 -0.39 0.72 9.92
C ASN A 278 -1.82 0.49 9.44
N GLY A 279 -2.34 1.35 8.56
CA GLY A 279 -3.52 1.12 7.75
C GLY A 279 -3.21 0.49 6.38
N VAL A 280 -1.96 0.11 6.11
CA VAL A 280 -1.47 -0.36 4.80
C VAL A 280 -1.88 0.61 3.68
N TYR A 281 -1.82 1.91 4.00
CA TYR A 281 -2.19 3.04 3.14
C TYR A 281 -3.65 3.00 2.64
N HIS A 282 -3.94 2.16 1.64
CA HIS A 282 -5.25 2.09 1.03
C HIS A 282 -6.22 1.21 1.84
N ASN A 283 -5.76 0.27 2.68
CA ASN A 283 -6.73 -0.52 3.47
C ASN A 283 -7.53 0.36 4.44
N LEU A 284 -6.93 1.41 5.00
CA LEU A 284 -7.61 2.41 5.83
C LEU A 284 -7.25 3.83 5.41
N ILE A 285 -8.27 4.62 5.08
CA ILE A 285 -8.14 6.06 4.85
C ILE A 285 -9.02 6.84 5.83
N LEU A 286 -8.47 7.93 6.39
CA LEU A 286 -9.24 8.97 7.05
C LEU A 286 -9.41 10.15 6.08
N ALA A 287 -10.61 10.70 5.95
CA ALA A 287 -10.89 11.81 5.04
C ALA A 287 -11.60 12.94 5.80
N LYS A 288 -11.04 14.15 5.76
CA LYS A 288 -11.67 15.36 6.29
C LYS A 288 -12.39 16.07 5.15
N ILE A 289 -13.69 16.27 5.29
CA ILE A 289 -14.51 16.88 4.24
C ILE A 289 -15.29 18.08 4.75
N LYS A 290 -15.58 19.00 3.85
CA LYS A 290 -16.55 20.06 4.08
C LYS A 290 -17.94 19.54 3.76
N THR A 291 -18.69 19.15 4.80
CA THR A 291 -20.05 18.64 4.61
C THR A 291 -21.01 19.79 4.28
N LEU A 292 -21.68 19.71 3.12
CA LEU A 292 -22.57 20.78 2.63
C LEU A 292 -24.04 20.36 2.59
N TYR A 293 -24.32 19.05 2.57
CA TYR A 293 -25.67 18.50 2.44
C TYR A 293 -25.72 17.04 2.93
N PRO A 294 -26.92 16.51 3.26
CA PRO A 294 -27.06 15.10 3.65
C PRO A 294 -26.54 14.15 2.56
N GLY A 295 -25.80 13.11 2.97
CA GLY A 295 -25.20 12.12 2.06
C GLY A 295 -23.91 12.59 1.35
N HIS A 296 -23.35 13.75 1.72
CA HIS A 296 -22.14 14.25 1.09
C HIS A 296 -20.93 13.31 1.26
N ALA A 297 -20.74 12.73 2.45
CA ALA A 297 -19.67 11.75 2.67
C ALA A 297 -19.84 10.52 1.77
N GLN A 298 -21.06 10.03 1.59
CA GLN A 298 -21.34 8.90 0.69
C GLN A 298 -21.00 9.21 -0.78
N GLN A 299 -21.22 10.45 -1.24
CA GLN A 299 -20.79 10.86 -2.56
C GLN A 299 -19.25 10.77 -2.70
N VAL A 300 -18.50 11.24 -1.70
CA VAL A 300 -17.03 11.16 -1.70
C VAL A 300 -16.55 9.72 -1.58
N MET A 301 -17.22 8.86 -0.80
CA MET A 301 -16.94 7.42 -0.72
C MET A 301 -17.00 6.78 -2.12
N HIS A 302 -18.03 7.10 -2.92
CA HIS A 302 -18.13 6.59 -4.30
C HIS A 302 -17.03 7.14 -5.22
N ALA A 303 -16.57 8.37 -5.02
CA ALA A 303 -15.42 8.91 -5.74
C ALA A 303 -14.14 8.14 -5.41
N PHE A 304 -13.91 7.83 -4.12
CA PHE A 304 -12.74 7.06 -3.70
C PHE A 304 -12.76 5.66 -4.30
N TRP A 305 -13.89 4.96 -4.22
CA TRP A 305 -14.01 3.60 -4.76
C TRP A 305 -14.12 3.53 -6.29
N GLY A 306 -14.32 4.66 -6.96
CA GLY A 306 -14.62 4.70 -8.39
C GLY A 306 -13.42 4.89 -9.30
N VAL A 307 -12.28 5.41 -8.82
CA VAL A 307 -11.24 5.97 -9.70
C VAL A 307 -9.83 5.55 -9.32
N GLY A 308 -9.04 5.13 -10.31
CA GLY A 308 -7.61 4.86 -10.17
C GLY A 308 -7.26 3.87 -9.06
N GLN A 309 -6.08 4.06 -8.44
CA GLN A 309 -5.63 3.25 -7.31
C GLN A 309 -6.43 3.51 -6.03
N MET A 310 -7.15 4.64 -5.92
CA MET A 310 -8.05 4.90 -4.80
C MET A 310 -9.19 3.88 -4.74
N SER A 311 -9.52 3.24 -5.87
CA SER A 311 -10.51 2.15 -5.90
C SER A 311 -10.17 0.98 -4.98
N PHE A 312 -8.89 0.77 -4.64
CA PHE A 312 -8.46 -0.30 -3.72
C PHE A 312 -8.89 -0.05 -2.28
N VAL A 313 -9.30 1.17 -1.92
CA VAL A 313 -9.59 1.53 -0.54
C VAL A 313 -10.63 0.62 0.08
N LYS A 314 -10.28 -0.07 1.17
CA LYS A 314 -11.21 -1.00 1.83
C LYS A 314 -12.07 -0.29 2.86
N HIS A 315 -11.45 0.52 3.70
CA HIS A 315 -12.11 1.22 4.79
C HIS A 315 -11.82 2.72 4.69
N ALA A 316 -12.87 3.53 4.63
CA ALA A 316 -12.77 4.98 4.54
C ALA A 316 -13.64 5.63 5.62
N LEU A 317 -13.01 6.35 6.53
CA LEU A 317 -13.67 7.05 7.65
C LEU A 317 -13.69 8.54 7.33
N PHE A 318 -14.88 9.14 7.32
CA PHE A 318 -15.08 10.54 6.96
C PHE A 318 -15.37 11.36 8.20
N VAL A 319 -14.69 12.49 8.36
CA VAL A 319 -14.87 13.44 9.47
C VAL A 319 -15.13 14.85 8.94
N GLY A 320 -15.85 15.65 9.73
CA GLY A 320 -16.20 17.03 9.37
C GLY A 320 -15.00 17.99 9.42
N GLU A 321 -15.20 19.21 8.93
CA GLU A 321 -14.18 20.26 8.94
C GLU A 321 -13.74 20.68 10.37
N ASP A 322 -14.57 20.40 11.39
CA ASP A 322 -14.31 20.66 12.81
C ASP A 322 -13.44 19.57 13.49
N ALA A 323 -13.13 18.48 12.78
CA ALA A 323 -12.35 17.39 13.34
C ALA A 323 -10.89 17.80 13.64
N PRO A 324 -10.25 17.17 14.65
CA PRO A 324 -8.82 17.30 14.89
C PRO A 324 -7.96 16.97 13.67
N GLU A 325 -6.67 17.24 13.73
CA GLU A 325 -5.72 16.81 12.70
C GLU A 325 -5.79 15.29 12.51
N LEU A 326 -5.82 14.83 11.25
CA LEU A 326 -5.97 13.40 10.95
C LEU A 326 -4.77 12.56 11.43
N THR A 327 -3.64 13.22 11.68
CA THR A 327 -2.42 12.62 12.23
C THR A 327 -2.39 12.57 13.76
N ASP A 328 -3.31 13.25 14.45
CA ASP A 328 -3.52 13.11 15.89
C ASP A 328 -4.48 11.94 16.15
N HIS A 329 -3.90 10.74 16.18
CA HIS A 329 -4.67 9.49 16.18
C HIS A 329 -5.60 9.36 17.40
N ASP A 330 -5.22 9.80 18.59
CA ASP A 330 -6.10 9.72 19.78
C ASP A 330 -7.26 10.72 19.66
N ALA A 331 -6.97 11.99 19.31
CA ALA A 331 -7.99 13.01 19.21
C ALA A 331 -9.00 12.73 18.10
N VAL A 332 -8.54 12.33 16.91
CA VAL A 332 -9.42 11.99 15.79
C VAL A 332 -10.22 10.73 16.06
N THR A 333 -9.64 9.72 16.72
CA THR A 333 -10.37 8.50 17.10
C THR A 333 -11.48 8.82 18.09
N ARG A 334 -11.21 9.63 19.12
CA ARG A 334 -12.25 10.08 20.06
C ARG A 334 -13.35 10.88 19.37
N HIS A 335 -12.98 11.78 18.46
CA HIS A 335 -13.93 12.56 17.67
C HIS A 335 -14.87 11.65 16.88
N ILE A 336 -14.31 10.65 16.20
CA ILE A 336 -15.04 9.63 15.43
C ILE A 336 -15.95 8.79 16.34
N LEU A 337 -15.43 8.23 17.44
CA LEU A 337 -16.21 7.35 18.33
C LEU A 337 -17.38 8.06 19.03
N ASN A 338 -17.33 9.39 19.16
CA ASN A 338 -18.46 10.18 19.67
C ASN A 338 -19.53 10.50 18.61
N ARG A 339 -19.28 10.20 17.33
CA ARG A 339 -20.13 10.59 16.18
C ARG A 339 -20.61 9.43 15.31
N ILE A 340 -20.04 8.24 15.44
CA ILE A 340 -20.50 7.06 14.67
C ILE A 340 -21.82 6.53 15.24
N ASP A 341 -22.83 6.42 14.38
CA ASP A 341 -23.92 5.46 14.51
C ASP A 341 -23.77 4.28 13.55
N LEU A 342 -24.43 3.15 13.83
CA LEU A 342 -24.46 1.99 12.93
C LEU A 342 -25.21 2.30 11.63
N GLU A 343 -26.14 3.26 11.66
CA GLU A 343 -26.82 3.74 10.45
C GLU A 343 -25.90 4.53 9.50
N ASP A 344 -24.78 5.05 10.01
CA ASP A 344 -23.79 5.82 9.26
C ASP A 344 -22.73 4.95 8.55
N LEU A 345 -22.90 3.62 8.61
CA LEU A 345 -22.04 2.66 7.92
C LEU A 345 -22.57 2.38 6.50
N MET A 346 -21.74 2.66 5.49
CA MET A 346 -22.00 2.24 4.12
C MET A 346 -21.15 1.01 3.78
N ILE A 347 -21.81 -0.14 3.67
CA ILE A 347 -21.18 -1.36 3.14
C ILE A 347 -21.47 -1.47 1.65
N SER A 348 -20.41 -1.55 0.86
CA SER A 348 -20.49 -1.77 -0.59
C SER A 348 -19.56 -2.91 -1.00
N ARG A 349 -19.38 -3.11 -2.31
CA ARG A 349 -18.53 -4.12 -2.90
C ARG A 349 -17.82 -3.54 -4.12
N GLY A 350 -16.53 -3.81 -4.26
CA GLY A 350 -15.74 -3.25 -5.35
C GLY A 350 -14.37 -3.91 -5.51
N VAL A 351 -13.55 -3.32 -6.38
CA VAL A 351 -12.17 -3.76 -6.64
C VAL A 351 -11.36 -3.62 -5.35
N VAL A 352 -10.64 -4.65 -4.94
CA VAL A 352 -9.64 -4.55 -3.85
C VAL A 352 -8.26 -4.87 -4.43
N ASP A 353 -7.21 -4.57 -3.66
CA ASP A 353 -5.85 -4.88 -4.08
C ASP A 353 -5.69 -6.38 -4.39
N ALA A 354 -4.83 -6.71 -5.36
CA ALA A 354 -4.58 -8.10 -5.75
C ALA A 354 -4.02 -8.94 -4.58
N LEU A 355 -3.37 -8.27 -3.63
CA LEU A 355 -2.76 -8.83 -2.43
C LEU A 355 -3.74 -8.88 -1.24
N ASP A 356 -4.99 -8.44 -1.38
CA ASP A 356 -5.98 -8.55 -0.31
C ASP A 356 -6.34 -10.02 -0.07
N HIS A 357 -5.76 -10.57 0.99
CA HIS A 357 -5.98 -11.94 1.43
C HIS A 357 -7.31 -12.13 2.16
N SER A 358 -7.92 -11.07 2.70
CA SER A 358 -9.17 -11.19 3.45
C SER A 358 -10.39 -11.45 2.58
N SER A 359 -10.33 -11.05 1.30
CA SER A 359 -11.40 -11.31 0.36
C SER A 359 -11.47 -12.78 -0.03
N ASN A 360 -12.67 -13.35 -0.19
CA ASN A 360 -12.83 -14.72 -0.69
C ASN A 360 -12.65 -14.81 -2.23
N LYS A 361 -12.56 -13.67 -2.93
CA LYS A 361 -12.37 -13.61 -4.39
C LYS A 361 -11.20 -12.68 -4.74
N PHE A 362 -10.36 -13.15 -5.65
CA PHE A 362 -9.25 -12.35 -6.17
C PHE A 362 -9.75 -11.00 -6.72
N GLY A 363 -9.15 -9.90 -6.25
CA GLY A 363 -9.40 -8.52 -6.70
C GLY A 363 -10.83 -7.97 -6.47
N LEU A 364 -11.69 -8.66 -5.70
CA LEU A 364 -13.07 -8.23 -5.47
C LEU A 364 -13.47 -8.48 -4.02
N GLY A 365 -13.77 -7.43 -3.25
CA GLY A 365 -14.08 -7.54 -1.82
C GLY A 365 -15.05 -6.46 -1.32
N GLY A 366 -15.36 -6.53 -0.02
CA GLY A 366 -16.17 -5.54 0.66
C GLY A 366 -15.49 -4.17 0.77
N LYS A 367 -16.33 -3.15 0.84
CA LYS A 367 -15.96 -1.75 1.04
C LYS A 367 -16.74 -1.21 2.23
N LEU A 368 -16.07 -0.51 3.13
CA LEU A 368 -16.69 0.14 4.28
C LEU A 368 -16.44 1.63 4.23
N GLY A 369 -17.52 2.40 4.17
CA GLY A 369 -17.52 3.82 4.46
C GLY A 369 -18.11 4.04 5.85
N ILE A 370 -17.51 4.92 6.64
CA ILE A 370 -18.05 5.38 7.92
C ILE A 370 -18.22 6.89 7.82
N ASP A 371 -19.45 7.39 7.95
CA ASP A 371 -19.73 8.82 8.02
C ASP A 371 -19.73 9.27 9.49
N ALA A 372 -18.65 9.94 9.92
CA ALA A 372 -18.54 10.59 11.22
C ALA A 372 -18.52 12.12 11.08
N THR A 373 -19.15 12.65 10.02
CA THR A 373 -19.23 14.10 9.76
C THR A 373 -20.40 14.79 10.48
N GLY A 374 -21.28 14.01 11.09
CA GLY A 374 -22.44 14.48 11.84
C GLY A 374 -22.11 15.04 13.23
N ASN A 375 -23.19 15.39 13.94
CA ASN A 375 -23.09 15.76 15.36
C ASN A 375 -22.78 14.54 16.23
N GLU A 376 -22.39 14.78 17.49
CA GLU A 376 -22.28 13.69 18.45
C GLU A 376 -23.59 12.91 18.58
N VAL A 377 -23.48 11.59 18.62
CA VAL A 377 -24.63 10.70 18.75
C VAL A 377 -25.20 10.79 20.16
N GLU A 378 -26.52 10.64 20.27
CA GLU A 378 -27.16 10.54 21.58
C GLU A 378 -26.77 9.24 22.28
N VAL A 379 -26.60 9.30 23.61
CA VAL A 379 -26.10 8.17 24.41
C VAL A 379 -27.15 7.07 24.48
N VAL A 380 -26.82 5.87 23.99
CA VAL A 380 -27.38 4.64 24.56
C VAL A 380 -26.50 4.27 25.75
N PRO A 381 -27.01 4.31 27.00
CA PRO A 381 -26.17 4.04 28.16
C PRO A 381 -25.59 2.62 28.10
N LYS A 382 -24.27 2.51 28.13
CA LYS A 382 -23.55 1.25 28.30
C LYS A 382 -23.09 1.11 29.75
N GLU A 383 -23.22 -0.08 30.31
CA GLU A 383 -22.70 -0.40 31.63
C GLU A 383 -21.21 -0.70 31.51
N ILE A 384 -20.37 0.33 31.64
CA ILE A 384 -18.92 0.14 31.60
C ILE A 384 -18.47 -0.56 32.89
N VAL A 385 -17.87 -1.74 32.75
CA VAL A 385 -17.24 -2.51 33.84
C VAL A 385 -15.73 -2.64 33.58
N SER A 386 -14.96 -3.10 34.57
CA SER A 386 -13.51 -3.30 34.35
C SER A 386 -13.23 -4.42 33.35
N ASP A 387 -12.04 -4.39 32.74
CA ASP A 387 -11.61 -5.41 31.79
C ASP A 387 -11.65 -6.80 32.41
N GLU A 388 -11.25 -6.96 33.68
CA GLU A 388 -11.29 -8.25 34.39
C GLU A 388 -12.72 -8.74 34.61
N ALA A 389 -13.64 -7.84 34.99
CA ALA A 389 -15.03 -8.17 35.20
C ALA A 389 -15.72 -8.56 33.88
N LEU A 390 -15.45 -7.82 32.80
CA LEU A 390 -16.00 -8.15 31.48
C LEU A 390 -15.42 -9.46 30.95
N PHE A 391 -14.10 -9.64 31.05
CA PHE A 391 -13.43 -10.89 30.67
C PHE A 391 -14.02 -12.11 31.39
N SER A 392 -14.28 -12.00 32.69
CA SER A 392 -14.89 -13.09 33.47
C SER A 392 -16.24 -13.50 32.90
N LYS A 393 -17.08 -12.53 32.49
CA LYS A 393 -18.37 -12.79 31.82
C LYS A 393 -18.19 -13.50 30.48
N PHE A 394 -17.22 -13.08 29.66
CA PHE A 394 -16.91 -13.76 28.40
C PHE A 394 -16.43 -15.21 28.63
N ALA A 395 -15.52 -15.41 29.60
CA ALA A 395 -14.92 -16.70 29.92
C ALA A 395 -15.94 -17.70 30.50
N GLU A 396 -16.97 -17.22 31.22
CA GLU A 396 -18.11 -18.05 31.66
C GLU A 396 -18.94 -18.60 30.49
N MET A 397 -18.97 -17.86 29.37
CA MET A 397 -19.76 -18.22 28.20
C MET A 397 -18.97 -19.06 27.18
N SER A 398 -17.67 -18.79 27.02
CA SER A 398 -16.80 -19.54 26.10
C SER A 398 -15.35 -19.56 26.59
N ASN A 399 -14.74 -20.75 26.56
CA ASN A 399 -13.32 -20.94 26.82
C ASN A 399 -12.41 -20.50 25.66
N GLU A 400 -12.98 -20.11 24.51
CA GLU A 400 -12.22 -19.58 23.37
C GLU A 400 -11.66 -18.18 23.64
N VAL A 401 -12.26 -17.42 24.56
CA VAL A 401 -11.82 -16.06 24.87
C VAL A 401 -10.63 -16.13 25.83
N ILE A 402 -9.46 -15.73 25.36
CA ILE A 402 -8.19 -15.85 26.09
C ILE A 402 -7.85 -14.60 26.88
N SER A 403 -8.21 -13.43 26.35
CA SER A 403 -8.02 -12.13 27.02
C SER A 403 -8.92 -11.08 26.39
N LEU A 404 -9.10 -9.97 27.10
CA LEU A 404 -9.94 -8.85 26.70
C LEU A 404 -9.25 -7.55 27.09
N GLN A 405 -9.48 -6.50 26.30
CA GLN A 405 -9.11 -5.13 26.64
C GLN A 405 -10.13 -4.15 26.08
N GLN A 406 -10.53 -3.17 26.87
CA GLN A 406 -11.40 -2.09 26.40
C GLN A 406 -10.59 -0.83 26.04
N TYR A 407 -11.11 -0.10 25.05
CA TYR A 407 -10.54 1.15 24.59
C TYR A 407 -11.61 2.23 24.53
N TYR A 408 -11.23 3.47 24.84
CA TYR A 408 -12.09 4.66 24.74
C TYR A 408 -13.42 4.51 25.48
N THR A 409 -13.41 3.92 26.68
CA THR A 409 -14.60 3.69 27.51
C THR A 409 -15.30 4.98 27.95
N ASP A 410 -14.63 6.13 27.79
CA ASP A 410 -15.16 7.46 28.05
C ASP A 410 -15.96 8.07 26.87
N THR A 411 -15.96 7.42 25.69
CA THR A 411 -16.65 7.87 24.48
C THR A 411 -18.06 7.30 24.34
N LYS A 412 -18.87 7.80 23.39
CA LYS A 412 -20.20 7.26 23.07
C LYS A 412 -20.18 5.86 22.45
N THR A 413 -19.04 5.44 21.90
CA THR A 413 -18.85 4.15 21.21
C THR A 413 -17.65 3.43 21.81
N PRO A 414 -17.77 2.90 23.04
CA PRO A 414 -16.70 2.14 23.69
C PRO A 414 -16.37 0.88 22.87
N LEU A 415 -15.07 0.63 22.71
CA LEU A 415 -14.55 -0.51 21.98
C LEU A 415 -14.14 -1.62 22.95
N CYS A 416 -14.49 -2.86 22.62
CA CYS A 416 -14.06 -4.06 23.32
C CYS A 416 -13.28 -4.94 22.35
N LEU A 417 -12.04 -5.29 22.68
CA LEU A 417 -11.22 -6.21 21.89
C LEU A 417 -11.05 -7.51 22.66
N ILE A 418 -11.20 -8.64 21.97
CA ILE A 418 -10.97 -9.98 22.53
C ILE A 418 -9.97 -10.76 21.70
N ARG A 419 -9.10 -11.51 22.38
CA ARG A 419 -8.27 -12.55 21.76
C ARG A 419 -8.97 -13.88 21.83
N VAL A 420 -9.06 -14.58 20.70
CA VAL A 420 -9.78 -15.85 20.60
C VAL A 420 -8.92 -16.99 20.07
N GLU A 421 -9.05 -18.16 20.69
CA GLU A 421 -8.63 -19.44 20.11
C GLU A 421 -9.79 -19.99 19.27
N LYS A 422 -9.77 -19.68 17.97
CA LYS A 422 -10.87 -19.97 17.06
C LYS A 422 -11.11 -21.46 16.86
N ASN A 423 -12.28 -21.95 17.31
CA ASN A 423 -12.74 -23.32 17.03
C ASN A 423 -14.05 -23.40 16.21
N ARG A 424 -14.71 -22.26 16.01
CA ARG A 424 -15.94 -22.07 15.21
C ARG A 424 -15.92 -20.74 14.46
N SER A 425 -16.95 -20.50 13.65
CA SER A 425 -17.15 -19.17 13.06
C SER A 425 -17.35 -18.13 14.16
N GLN A 426 -16.73 -16.96 14.02
CA GLN A 426 -16.93 -15.87 14.98
C GLN A 426 -18.37 -15.35 14.97
N GLN A 427 -19.12 -15.56 13.89
CA GLN A 427 -20.56 -15.24 13.83
C GLN A 427 -21.36 -16.03 14.88
N GLU A 428 -21.02 -17.30 15.12
CA GLU A 428 -21.65 -18.11 16.16
C GLU A 428 -21.23 -17.65 17.57
N LEU A 429 -19.96 -17.27 17.71
CA LEU A 429 -19.42 -16.77 18.98
C LEU A 429 -20.02 -15.40 19.35
N PHE A 430 -20.18 -14.48 18.41
CA PHE A 430 -20.82 -13.18 18.63
C PHE A 430 -22.28 -13.32 19.02
N LYS A 431 -23.00 -14.25 18.38
CA LYS A 431 -24.38 -14.57 18.76
C LYS A 431 -24.48 -15.08 20.20
N LEU A 432 -23.50 -15.88 20.66
CA LEU A 432 -23.43 -16.32 22.05
C LEU A 432 -23.27 -15.12 23.01
N PHE A 433 -22.52 -14.08 22.61
CA PHE A 433 -22.23 -12.91 23.44
C PHE A 433 -23.29 -11.80 23.43
N GLU A 434 -24.41 -11.97 22.72
CA GLU A 434 -25.52 -11.01 22.74
C GLU A 434 -25.92 -10.52 24.16
N PRO A 435 -25.96 -11.37 25.20
CA PRO A 435 -26.25 -10.92 26.57
C PRO A 435 -25.27 -9.89 27.15
N LEU A 436 -24.07 -9.74 26.58
CA LEU A 436 -23.04 -8.81 27.03
C LEU A 436 -23.03 -7.48 26.27
N PHE A 437 -23.88 -7.31 25.25
CA PHE A 437 -23.87 -6.14 24.36
C PHE A 437 -24.24 -4.81 25.06
N ASN A 438 -24.70 -4.85 26.31
CA ASN A 438 -24.89 -3.64 27.11
C ASN A 438 -23.59 -3.06 27.69
N HIS A 439 -22.44 -3.74 27.55
CA HIS A 439 -21.15 -3.29 28.08
C HIS A 439 -20.26 -2.55 27.07
N PHE A 440 -20.51 -2.70 25.77
CA PHE A 440 -19.74 -2.10 24.68
C PHE A 440 -20.63 -1.79 23.48
N ARG A 441 -20.14 -1.01 22.52
CA ARG A 441 -20.86 -0.75 21.25
C ARG A 441 -20.18 -1.43 20.06
N VAL A 442 -18.87 -1.63 20.13
CA VAL A 442 -18.12 -2.40 19.14
C VAL A 442 -17.32 -3.49 19.82
N LEU A 443 -17.47 -4.72 19.35
CA LEU A 443 -16.64 -5.87 19.74
C LEU A 443 -15.73 -6.25 18.56
N ILE A 444 -14.45 -6.47 18.80
CA ILE A 444 -13.50 -6.90 17.77
C ILE A 444 -12.80 -8.16 18.26
N ALA A 445 -12.90 -9.26 17.48
CA ALA A 445 -12.18 -10.49 17.76
C ALA A 445 -10.92 -10.61 16.89
N VAL A 446 -9.77 -10.88 17.51
CA VAL A 446 -8.50 -11.17 16.83
C VAL A 446 -7.96 -12.53 17.31
N ASP A 447 -7.14 -13.20 16.49
CA ASP A 447 -6.55 -14.48 16.90
C ASP A 447 -5.71 -14.32 18.18
N ALA A 448 -5.76 -15.31 19.06
CA ALA A 448 -4.90 -15.35 20.23
C ALA A 448 -3.41 -15.36 19.82
N LYS A 449 -3.05 -16.02 18.71
CA LYS A 449 -1.68 -16.06 18.21
C LYS A 449 -1.28 -14.72 17.58
N ASN A 450 -0.07 -14.23 17.88
CA ASN A 450 0.57 -13.06 17.24
C ASN A 450 -0.22 -11.74 17.32
N ASN A 451 -1.08 -11.57 18.33
CA ASN A 451 -1.78 -10.32 18.59
C ASN A 451 -1.71 -9.99 20.09
N TYR A 452 -1.42 -8.74 20.41
CA TYR A 452 -1.34 -8.25 21.79
C TYR A 452 -2.32 -7.11 21.95
N LEU A 453 -3.21 -7.24 22.94
CA LEU A 453 -4.33 -6.32 23.09
C LEU A 453 -3.92 -4.93 23.56
N ASP A 454 -2.72 -4.77 24.13
CA ASP A 454 -2.12 -3.50 24.56
C ASP A 454 -1.36 -2.77 23.44
N ASN A 455 -1.19 -3.39 22.27
CA ASN A 455 -0.54 -2.80 21.12
C ASN A 455 -1.56 -2.29 20.09
N ALA A 456 -2.21 -1.15 20.40
CA ALA A 456 -3.18 -0.51 19.53
C ALA A 456 -2.66 -0.26 18.10
N TYR A 457 -1.36 0.05 17.93
CA TYR A 457 -0.75 0.31 16.63
C TYR A 457 -0.86 -0.91 15.70
N MET A 458 -0.47 -2.08 16.19
CA MET A 458 -0.53 -3.33 15.43
C MET A 458 -1.94 -3.91 15.36
N LEU A 459 -2.83 -3.59 16.31
CA LEU A 459 -4.23 -3.99 16.23
C LEU A 459 -4.96 -3.28 15.08
N VAL A 460 -4.67 -1.99 14.83
CA VAL A 460 -5.19 -1.30 13.63
C VAL A 460 -4.76 -2.05 12.37
N TRP A 461 -3.46 -2.38 12.24
CA TRP A 461 -2.95 -3.18 11.13
C TRP A 461 -3.66 -4.52 11.00
N ARG A 462 -3.80 -5.27 12.10
CA ARG A 462 -4.48 -6.57 12.08
C ARG A 462 -5.91 -6.44 11.56
N VAL A 463 -6.69 -5.53 12.14
CA VAL A 463 -8.11 -5.40 11.87
C VAL A 463 -8.36 -5.01 10.42
N VAL A 464 -7.73 -3.96 9.92
CA VAL A 464 -8.01 -3.44 8.57
C VAL A 464 -7.51 -4.37 7.45
N ASN A 465 -6.51 -5.21 7.74
CA ASN A 465 -6.05 -6.23 6.80
C ASN A 465 -6.95 -7.46 6.78
N ASN A 466 -7.47 -7.89 7.94
CA ASN A 466 -8.13 -9.18 8.06
C ASN A 466 -9.65 -9.18 7.82
N ILE A 467 -10.25 -8.00 7.63
CA ILE A 467 -11.69 -7.88 7.43
C ILE A 467 -12.08 -7.69 5.96
N ASP A 468 -13.11 -8.41 5.55
CA ASP A 468 -13.96 -8.13 4.41
C ASP A 468 -15.33 -7.71 4.96
N SER A 469 -15.70 -6.44 4.77
CA SER A 469 -16.93 -5.85 5.34
C SER A 469 -18.22 -6.50 4.83
N ASN A 470 -18.18 -7.31 3.76
CA ASN A 470 -19.34 -8.07 3.30
C ASN A 470 -19.55 -9.39 4.08
N ARG A 471 -18.57 -9.84 4.86
CA ARG A 471 -18.60 -11.14 5.57
C ARG A 471 -18.43 -11.00 7.08
N ASP A 472 -17.54 -10.11 7.51
CA ASP A 472 -16.95 -10.21 8.85
C ASP A 472 -17.68 -9.41 9.93
N PHE A 473 -18.85 -8.87 9.61
CA PHE A 473 -19.65 -8.06 10.53
C PHE A 473 -20.88 -8.82 11.04
N TYR A 474 -21.13 -8.70 12.34
CA TYR A 474 -22.35 -9.16 13.01
C TYR A 474 -23.04 -7.95 13.63
N TYR A 475 -24.30 -7.72 13.28
CA TYR A 475 -25.08 -6.59 13.76
C TYR A 475 -26.27 -7.08 14.58
N LYS A 476 -26.39 -6.60 15.81
CA LYS A 476 -27.57 -6.84 16.64
C LYS A 476 -27.78 -5.70 17.62
N TYR A 477 -29.04 -5.29 17.77
CA TYR A 477 -29.42 -4.14 18.59
C TYR A 477 -28.66 -2.89 18.12
N ASP A 478 -27.82 -2.33 18.97
CA ASP A 478 -26.96 -1.16 18.72
C ASP A 478 -25.47 -1.53 18.70
N THR A 479 -25.14 -2.82 18.61
CA THR A 479 -23.78 -3.34 18.74
C THR A 479 -23.30 -3.97 17.44
N LEU A 480 -22.09 -3.58 17.03
CA LEU A 480 -21.35 -4.16 15.91
C LEU A 480 -20.25 -5.08 16.45
N CYS A 481 -20.24 -6.34 16.00
CA CYS A 481 -19.10 -7.23 16.22
C CYS A 481 -18.32 -7.43 14.91
N ILE A 482 -16.99 -7.38 15.00
CA ILE A 482 -16.07 -7.47 13.88
C ILE A 482 -15.19 -8.70 14.07
N ASP A 483 -15.26 -9.63 13.13
CA ASP A 483 -14.34 -10.76 13.04
C ASP A 483 -13.06 -10.33 12.31
N ALA A 484 -12.01 -9.99 13.05
CA ALA A 484 -10.67 -9.70 12.52
C ALA A 484 -9.70 -10.89 12.66
N THR A 485 -10.21 -12.10 12.96
CA THR A 485 -9.36 -13.30 12.99
C THR A 485 -9.00 -13.74 11.56
N ASN A 486 -7.98 -14.57 11.45
CA ASN A 486 -7.65 -15.30 10.25
C ASN A 486 -8.85 -16.12 9.78
N LYS A 487 -9.08 -16.15 8.46
CA LYS A 487 -10.23 -16.85 7.86
C LYS A 487 -9.88 -18.26 7.44
N ASN A 488 -10.83 -19.16 7.66
CA ASN A 488 -10.70 -20.55 7.27
C ASN A 488 -12.06 -21.14 6.88
N GLN A 489 -12.14 -22.46 6.71
CA GLN A 489 -13.36 -23.15 6.29
C GLN A 489 -14.55 -22.94 7.24
N LEU A 490 -14.30 -22.67 8.53
CA LEU A 490 -15.35 -22.35 9.51
C LEU A 490 -16.10 -21.06 9.13
N ASP A 491 -15.46 -20.16 8.38
CA ASP A 491 -16.03 -18.88 7.94
C ASP A 491 -16.60 -18.94 6.50
N GLY A 492 -16.62 -20.14 5.90
CA GLY A 492 -16.91 -20.29 4.46
C GLY A 492 -15.82 -19.71 3.56
N PHE A 493 -14.61 -19.54 4.08
CA PHE A 493 -13.46 -19.05 3.33
C PHE A 493 -12.72 -20.21 2.65
N SER A 494 -12.48 -20.11 1.35
CA SER A 494 -11.93 -21.21 0.53
C SER A 494 -10.54 -20.94 -0.02
N ARG A 495 -10.08 -19.69 -0.07
CA ARG A 495 -8.70 -19.36 -0.43
C ARG A 495 -7.75 -19.80 0.68
N ARG A 496 -6.47 -20.00 0.34
CA ARG A 496 -5.41 -20.19 1.35
C ARG A 496 -5.19 -18.88 2.08
N TRP A 497 -5.16 -18.93 3.41
CA TRP A 497 -4.80 -17.79 4.24
C TRP A 497 -3.26 -17.70 4.34
N PRO A 498 -2.66 -16.52 4.13
CA PRO A 498 -1.22 -16.36 4.21
C PRO A 498 -0.73 -16.30 5.66
N ASP A 499 0.53 -16.65 5.86
CA ASP A 499 1.20 -16.43 7.13
C ASP A 499 1.59 -14.95 7.29
N ASP A 500 1.67 -14.49 8.54
CA ASP A 500 2.26 -13.20 8.87
C ASP A 500 3.75 -13.16 8.51
N VAL A 501 4.23 -12.00 8.05
CA VAL A 501 5.66 -11.71 7.98
C VAL A 501 6.16 -11.40 9.39
N ILE A 502 6.94 -12.30 9.98
CA ILE A 502 7.48 -12.17 11.33
C ILE A 502 8.98 -12.35 11.29
N CYS A 503 9.71 -11.40 11.89
CA CYS A 503 11.12 -11.56 12.16
C CYS A 503 11.28 -12.37 13.45
N THR A 504 11.96 -13.52 13.38
CA THR A 504 12.19 -14.34 14.58
C THR A 504 13.06 -13.58 15.58
N PRO A 505 12.81 -13.73 16.90
CA PRO A 505 13.65 -13.15 17.94
C PRO A 505 15.15 -13.41 17.75
N GLU A 506 15.50 -14.62 17.29
CA GLU A 506 16.87 -15.06 17.04
C GLU A 506 17.54 -14.25 15.92
N VAL A 507 16.81 -13.92 14.85
CA VAL A 507 17.32 -13.06 13.76
C VAL A 507 17.56 -11.65 14.26
N ILE A 508 16.63 -11.08 15.03
CA ILE A 508 16.78 -9.74 15.63
C ILE A 508 18.01 -9.70 16.53
N ASP A 509 18.14 -10.66 17.44
CA ASP A 509 19.25 -10.72 18.39
C ASP A 509 20.59 -10.94 17.66
N ALA A 510 20.60 -11.73 16.58
CA ALA A 510 21.77 -11.89 15.72
C ALA A 510 22.17 -10.58 15.02
N LEU A 511 21.22 -9.80 14.49
CA LEU A 511 21.49 -8.52 13.85
C LEU A 511 22.02 -7.47 14.85
N ILE A 512 21.48 -7.46 16.06
CA ILE A 512 21.98 -6.61 17.16
C ILE A 512 23.41 -7.00 17.53
N SER A 513 23.68 -8.30 17.68
CA SER A 513 25.02 -8.80 18.04
C SER A 513 26.10 -8.46 17.00
N ARG A 514 25.71 -8.31 15.73
CA ARG A 514 26.57 -7.90 14.61
C ARG A 514 26.72 -6.38 14.49
N GLY A 515 26.01 -5.60 15.30
CA GLY A 515 25.98 -4.15 15.22
C GLY A 515 25.27 -3.61 13.96
N ILE A 516 24.45 -4.44 13.30
CA ILE A 516 23.67 -4.05 12.12
C ILE A 516 22.39 -3.33 12.54
N LEU A 517 21.76 -3.79 13.62
CA LEU A 517 20.51 -3.25 14.15
C LEU A 517 20.73 -2.63 15.53
N ASN A 518 20.16 -1.45 15.77
CA ASN A 518 20.17 -0.77 17.06
C ASN A 518 18.75 -0.33 17.42
N ILE A 519 18.07 -1.14 18.24
CA ILE A 519 16.69 -0.91 18.68
C ILE A 519 16.56 -1.17 20.17
N ASP A 520 15.63 -0.48 20.82
CA ASP A 520 15.30 -0.72 22.22
C ASP A 520 14.12 -1.70 22.38
N ASN A 521 13.83 -2.08 23.63
CA ASN A 521 12.73 -2.99 23.94
C ASN A 521 11.35 -2.38 23.64
N VAL A 522 11.21 -1.05 23.71
CA VAL A 522 9.95 -0.36 23.43
C VAL A 522 9.62 -0.47 21.94
N PHE A 523 10.60 -0.21 21.08
CA PHE A 523 10.51 -0.39 19.64
C PHE A 523 10.21 -1.85 19.29
N ARG A 524 10.92 -2.80 19.92
CA ARG A 524 10.70 -4.23 19.72
C ARG A 524 9.27 -4.65 20.07
N GLN A 525 8.76 -4.26 21.24
CA GLN A 525 7.40 -4.58 21.67
C GLN A 525 6.32 -3.94 20.80
N LYS A 526 6.57 -2.71 20.32
CA LYS A 526 5.59 -1.98 19.53
C LYS A 526 5.50 -2.45 18.07
N TYR A 527 6.62 -2.82 17.45
CA TYR A 527 6.69 -3.00 15.99
C TYR A 527 7.15 -4.38 15.52
N LEU A 528 7.84 -5.17 16.35
CA LEU A 528 8.46 -6.43 15.93
C LEU A 528 7.86 -7.68 16.58
N LEU A 529 7.15 -7.53 17.71
CA LEU A 529 6.59 -8.63 18.48
C LEU A 529 5.11 -8.90 18.21
#